data_AF-A0AAV3I4P6-F1
#
_entry.id   AF-A0AAV3I4P6-F1
#
_cell.length_a   1.000
_cell.length_b   1.000
_cell.length_c   1.000
_cell.angle_alpha   90.00
_cell.angle_beta   90.00
_cell.angle_gamma   90.00
#
_symmetry.space_group_name_H-M   'P 1'
#
loop_
_entity.id
_entity.type
_entity.pdbx_description
1 polymer ?
#
loop_
_entity_poly.entity_id
_entity_poly.type
_entity_poly.pdbx_seq_one_letter_code
_entity_poly.pdbx_strand_id
1 'polypeptide(L)'
;MANTAEIFNFPVPDAAQKEPRVADLDDGYTRIANELLEAVMLAGLTQHQLLVFLAVMRKTYGFNKKLDWVSNEQLSELTGILPHKCSAAKSVLVKRGIFIQSGRNTGINNVVSE
;
A
#
# COMPACT_ATOMS: atom_id res chain seq x y z
N MET A 1 11.78 9.88 -67.28
CA MET A 1 12.62 9.58 -66.10
C MET A 1 11.82 10.00 -64.89
N ALA A 2 11.17 9.05 -64.21
CA ALA A 2 10.38 9.32 -63.00
C ALA A 2 11.22 8.86 -61.81
N ASN A 3 11.49 9.77 -60.86
CA ASN A 3 12.22 9.44 -59.64
C ASN A 3 11.35 8.52 -58.77
N THR A 4 11.71 7.24 -58.73
CA THR A 4 11.09 6.20 -57.90
C THR A 4 11.84 6.08 -56.58
N ALA A 5 11.79 7.12 -55.73
CA ALA A 5 12.30 7.03 -54.36
C ALA A 5 11.13 6.83 -53.39
N GLU A 6 11.08 5.68 -52.73
CA GLU A 6 10.11 5.43 -51.66
C GLU A 6 10.57 6.10 -50.36
N ILE A 7 9.71 6.96 -49.82
CA ILE A 7 9.95 7.66 -48.55
C ILE A 7 9.60 6.70 -47.41
N PHE A 8 10.61 6.14 -46.74
CA PHE A 8 10.42 5.38 -45.51
C PHE A 8 10.29 6.33 -44.32
N ASN A 9 9.09 6.40 -43.74
CA ASN A 9 8.83 7.18 -42.53
C ASN A 9 9.17 6.31 -41.31
N PHE A 10 10.27 6.62 -40.61
CA PHE A 10 10.64 5.91 -39.40
C PHE A 10 9.68 6.29 -38.27
N PRO A 11 9.18 5.32 -37.47
CA PRO A 11 8.36 5.63 -36.31
C PRO A 11 9.19 6.41 -35.31
N VAL A 12 8.85 7.69 -35.12
CA VAL A 12 9.39 8.49 -34.04
C VAL A 12 8.93 7.83 -32.74
N PRO A 13 9.81 7.50 -31.78
CA PRO A 13 9.35 7.03 -30.49
C PRO A 13 8.43 8.10 -29.90
N ASP A 14 7.20 7.72 -29.55
CA ASP A 14 6.32 8.50 -28.67
C ASP A 14 6.96 8.57 -27.27
N ALA A 15 8.10 9.25 -27.17
CA ALA A 15 8.65 9.71 -25.91
C ALA A 15 7.87 10.95 -25.50
N ALA A 16 6.54 10.80 -25.37
CA ALA A 16 5.73 11.76 -24.65
C ALA A 16 6.31 11.81 -23.24
N GLN A 17 7.03 12.90 -22.94
CA GLN A 17 7.51 13.18 -21.60
C GLN A 17 6.28 13.19 -20.70
N LYS A 18 6.06 12.08 -19.98
CA LYS A 18 5.00 11.97 -19.00
C LYS A 18 5.34 13.00 -17.93
N GLU A 19 4.58 14.09 -17.87
CA GLU A 19 4.73 15.08 -16.82
C GLU A 19 4.78 14.39 -15.45
N PRO A 20 5.62 14.86 -14.51
CA PRO A 20 5.70 14.25 -13.20
C PRO A 20 4.33 14.32 -12.52
N ARG A 21 3.67 13.17 -12.34
CA ARG A 21 2.42 13.09 -11.60
C ARG A 21 2.72 13.36 -10.13
N VAL A 22 2.28 14.51 -9.63
CA VAL A 22 2.33 14.86 -8.21
C VAL A 22 1.12 14.23 -7.52
N ALA A 23 1.31 13.68 -6.32
CA ALA A 23 0.20 13.17 -5.52
C ALA A 23 -0.60 14.35 -4.96
N ASP A 24 -1.88 14.44 -5.33
CA ASP A 24 -2.81 15.45 -4.82
C ASP A 24 -3.62 14.89 -3.64
N LEU A 25 -3.89 15.72 -2.63
CA LEU A 25 -4.79 15.37 -1.54
C LEU A 25 -6.25 15.28 -2.04
N ASP A 26 -6.58 15.94 -3.15
CA ASP A 26 -7.87 15.87 -3.82
C ASP A 26 -8.12 14.49 -4.47
N ASP A 27 -7.05 13.74 -4.79
CA ASP A 27 -7.12 12.32 -5.23
C ASP A 27 -7.41 11.35 -4.06
N GLY A 28 -7.63 11.90 -2.86
CA GLY A 28 -8.03 11.17 -1.65
C GLY A 28 -6.87 10.88 -0.71
N TYR A 29 -7.22 10.72 0.57
CA TYR A 29 -6.26 10.52 1.65
C TYR A 29 -6.76 9.44 2.63
N THR A 30 -5.82 8.86 3.37
CA THR A 30 -6.14 7.90 4.43
C THR A 30 -6.06 8.60 5.78
N ARG A 31 -7.19 8.70 6.47
CA ARG A 31 -7.27 9.33 7.81
C ARG A 31 -6.77 8.37 8.87
N ILE A 32 -5.90 8.86 9.74
CA ILE A 32 -5.44 8.16 10.94
C ILE A 32 -5.38 9.16 12.11
N ALA A 33 -5.67 8.70 13.32
CA ALA A 33 -5.48 9.52 14.52
C ALA A 33 -3.97 9.75 14.75
N ASN A 34 -3.59 10.99 15.05
CA ASN A 34 -2.17 11.34 15.24
C ASN A 34 -1.53 10.49 16.34
N GLU A 35 -2.23 10.30 17.46
CA GLU A 35 -1.77 9.46 18.58
C GLU A 35 -1.45 8.02 18.14
N LEU A 36 -2.27 7.45 17.26
CA LEU A 36 -2.05 6.10 16.72
C LEU A 36 -0.84 6.07 15.77
N LEU A 37 -0.68 7.11 14.95
CA LEU A 37 0.48 7.23 14.05
C LEU A 37 1.78 7.36 14.86
N GLU A 38 1.79 8.20 15.89
CA GLU A 38 2.92 8.39 16.81
C GLU A 38 3.26 7.10 17.56
N ALA A 39 2.25 6.37 18.07
CA ALA A 39 2.46 5.09 18.72
C ALA A 39 3.11 4.04 17.78
N VAL A 40 2.69 4.00 16.51
CA VAL A 40 3.27 3.10 15.51
C VAL A 40 4.72 3.46 15.19
N MET A 41 5.06 4.75 15.16
CA MET A 41 6.44 5.21 15.00
C MET A 41 7.35 4.75 16.13
N LEU A 42 6.85 4.76 17.37
CA LEU A 42 7.60 4.33 18.55
C LEU A 42 7.58 2.80 18.77
N ALA A 43 6.71 2.06 18.08
CA ALA A 43 6.54 0.62 18.27
C ALA A 43 7.73 -0.24 17.81
N GLY A 44 8.76 0.33 17.17
CA GLY A 44 9.94 -0.41 16.73
C GLY A 44 9.61 -1.53 15.73
N LEU A 45 8.74 -1.24 14.76
CA LEU A 45 8.38 -2.19 13.71
C LEU A 45 9.54 -2.40 12.74
N THR A 46 9.72 -3.64 12.29
CA THR A 46 10.64 -3.92 11.16
C THR A 46 10.06 -3.35 9.86
N GLN A 47 10.90 -3.17 8.84
CA GLN A 47 10.45 -2.64 7.55
C GLN A 47 9.27 -3.43 6.96
N HIS A 48 9.33 -4.77 6.98
CA HIS A 48 8.22 -5.60 6.51
C HIS A 48 6.95 -5.41 7.35
N GLN A 49 7.07 -5.30 8.66
CA GLN A 49 5.92 -5.07 9.54
C GLN A 49 5.28 -3.71 9.28
N LEU A 50 6.09 -2.67 9.10
CA LEU A 50 5.61 -1.32 8.79
C LEU A 50 4.89 -1.28 7.43
N LEU A 51 5.45 -1.92 6.40
CA LEU A 51 4.81 -2.00 5.09
C LEU A 51 3.47 -2.74 5.14
N VAL A 52 3.41 -3.86 5.88
CA VAL A 52 2.16 -4.60 6.09
C VAL A 52 1.15 -3.78 6.90
N PHE A 53 1.61 -3.01 7.89
CA PHE A 53 0.78 -2.07 8.64
C PHE A 53 0.14 -1.03 7.71
N LEU A 54 0.94 -0.37 6.89
CA LEU A 54 0.46 0.64 5.94
C LEU A 54 -0.51 0.04 4.90
N ALA A 55 -0.26 -1.18 4.42
CA ALA A 55 -1.16 -1.85 3.49
C ALA A 55 -2.52 -2.16 4.12
N VAL A 56 -2.54 -2.69 5.35
CA VAL A 56 -3.80 -2.91 6.09
C VAL A 56 -4.49 -1.57 6.36
N MET A 57 -3.76 -0.54 6.79
CA MET A 57 -4.29 0.81 7.01
C MET A 57 -4.99 1.37 5.76
N ARG A 58 -4.35 1.22 4.59
CA ARG A 58 -4.92 1.66 3.30
C ARG A 58 -6.19 0.89 2.93
N LYS A 59 -6.25 -0.40 3.27
CA LYS A 59 -7.41 -1.28 3.00
C LYS A 59 -8.56 -1.11 4.00
N THR A 60 -8.28 -0.66 5.22
CA THR A 60 -9.31 -0.39 6.23
C THR A 60 -9.72 1.08 6.20
N TYR A 61 -8.94 1.97 6.80
CA TYR A 61 -9.26 3.38 6.94
C TYR A 61 -9.33 4.11 5.61
N GLY A 62 -8.50 3.70 4.64
CA GLY A 62 -8.58 4.26 3.28
C GLY A 62 -9.88 3.93 2.53
N PHE A 63 -10.72 3.03 3.08
CA PHE A 63 -12.09 2.76 2.60
C PHE A 63 -13.14 3.06 3.68
N ASN A 64 -12.78 3.81 4.73
CA ASN A 64 -13.61 4.13 5.90
C ASN A 64 -14.20 2.88 6.61
N LYS A 65 -13.45 1.76 6.65
CA LYS A 65 -13.81 0.53 7.38
C LYS A 65 -12.94 0.35 8.62
N LYS A 66 -13.50 -0.20 9.71
CA LYS A 66 -12.74 -0.56 10.92
C LYS A 66 -11.94 -1.87 10.74
N LEU A 67 -12.57 -2.86 10.11
CA LEU A 67 -12.02 -4.17 9.81
C LEU A 67 -12.32 -4.47 8.34
N ASP A 68 -11.37 -5.07 7.63
CA ASP A 68 -11.61 -5.57 6.27
C ASP A 68 -10.99 -6.94 6.08
N TRP A 69 -11.52 -7.72 5.15
CA TRP A 69 -10.86 -8.94 4.73
C TRP A 69 -9.75 -8.57 3.74
N VAL A 70 -8.50 -8.86 4.11
CA VAL A 70 -7.33 -8.60 3.28
C VAL A 70 -6.55 -9.90 3.11
N SER A 71 -6.43 -10.36 1.86
CA SER A 71 -5.71 -11.57 1.51
C SER A 71 -4.19 -11.35 1.54
N ASN A 72 -3.42 -12.43 1.64
CA ASN A 72 -1.96 -12.34 1.62
C ASN A 72 -1.42 -11.95 0.24
N GLU A 73 -2.14 -12.33 -0.84
CA GLU A 73 -1.81 -11.90 -2.20
C GLU A 73 -2.00 -10.39 -2.35
N GLN A 74 -3.11 -9.83 -1.87
CA GLN A 74 -3.34 -8.38 -1.90
C GLN A 74 -2.30 -7.60 -1.11
N LEU A 75 -1.88 -8.11 0.05
CA LEU A 75 -0.79 -7.50 0.82
C LEU A 75 0.53 -7.57 0.06
N SER A 76 0.80 -8.69 -0.61
CA SER A 76 1.99 -8.86 -1.43
C SER A 76 2.02 -7.88 -2.60
N GLU A 77 0.91 -7.72 -3.31
CA GLU A 77 0.78 -6.77 -4.42
C GLU A 77 1.00 -5.32 -3.97
N LEU A 78 0.45 -4.93 -2.81
CA LEU A 78 0.59 -3.56 -2.30
C LEU A 78 1.98 -3.25 -1.74
N THR A 79 2.65 -4.24 -1.15
CA THR A 79 3.93 -4.02 -0.44
C THR A 79 5.15 -4.47 -1.23
N GLY A 80 4.97 -5.25 -2.29
CA GLY A 80 6.05 -5.93 -3.02
C GLY A 80 6.71 -7.08 -2.25
N ILE A 81 6.22 -7.41 -1.05
CA ILE A 81 6.77 -8.48 -0.21
C ILE A 81 6.16 -9.82 -0.60
N LEU A 82 6.92 -10.91 -0.55
CA LEU A 82 6.39 -12.26 -0.84
C LEU A 82 5.24 -12.65 0.13
N PRO A 83 4.19 -13.36 -0.34
CA PRO A 83 3.00 -13.66 0.46
C PRO A 83 3.28 -14.35 1.80
N HIS A 84 4.25 -15.27 1.85
CA HIS A 84 4.62 -15.97 3.08
C HIS A 84 5.26 -15.04 4.13
N LYS A 85 6.03 -14.04 3.68
CA LYS A 85 6.60 -13.01 4.56
C LYS A 85 5.54 -12.04 5.06
N CYS A 86 4.57 -11.66 4.21
CA CYS A 86 3.41 -10.88 4.61
C CYS A 86 2.61 -11.61 5.71
N SER A 87 2.38 -12.92 5.54
CA SER A 87 1.70 -13.73 6.55
C SER A 87 2.45 -13.74 7.87
N ALA A 88 3.77 -13.94 7.85
CA ALA A 88 4.60 -13.92 9.06
C ALA A 88 4.56 -12.55 9.76
N ALA A 89 4.71 -11.45 9.02
CA ALA A 89 4.61 -10.09 9.57
C ALA A 89 3.22 -9.80 10.17
N LYS A 90 2.15 -10.18 9.47
CA LYS A 90 0.76 -10.06 9.95
C LYS A 90 0.57 -10.83 11.26
N SER A 91 1.03 -12.08 11.34
CA SER A 91 0.95 -12.88 12.57
C SER A 91 1.69 -12.24 13.75
N VAL A 92 2.86 -11.64 13.51
CA VAL A 92 3.61 -10.93 14.56
C VAL A 92 2.85 -9.68 15.04
N LEU A 93 2.31 -8.88 14.11
CA LEU A 93 1.54 -7.68 14.45
C LEU A 93 0.28 -7.99 15.27
N VAL A 94 -0.39 -9.11 14.99
CA VAL A 94 -1.52 -9.59 15.79
C VAL A 94 -1.06 -10.04 17.18
N LYS A 95 0.04 -10.80 17.28
CA LYS A 95 0.60 -11.22 18.58
C LYS A 95 1.04 -10.03 19.44
N ARG A 96 1.50 -8.94 18.82
CA ARG A 96 1.85 -7.69 19.50
C ARG A 96 0.64 -6.83 19.86
N GLY A 97 -0.58 -7.25 19.53
CA GLY A 97 -1.79 -6.47 19.80
C GLY A 97 -1.95 -5.23 18.92
N ILE A 98 -1.13 -5.05 17.88
CA ILE A 98 -1.20 -3.89 16.97
C ILE A 98 -2.33 -4.08 15.96
N PHE A 99 -2.58 -5.33 15.56
CA PHE A 99 -3.74 -5.70 14.75
C PHE A 99 -4.78 -6.44 15.55
N ILE A 100 -6.04 -6.14 15.26
CA ILE A 100 -7.20 -6.89 15.71
C ILE A 100 -7.64 -7.82 14.59
N GLN A 101 -7.90 -9.08 14.92
CA GLN A 101 -8.51 -10.03 14.01
C GLN A 101 -9.89 -10.43 14.51
N SER A 102 -10.86 -10.38 13.60
CA SER A 102 -12.22 -10.88 13.82
C SER A 102 -12.54 -11.86 12.70
N GLY A 103 -12.38 -13.15 12.98
CA GLY A 103 -12.47 -14.21 11.97
C GLY A 103 -11.44 -14.01 10.86
N ARG A 104 -11.91 -13.79 9.62
CA ARG A 104 -11.04 -13.53 8.46
C ARG A 104 -10.64 -12.06 8.32
N ASN A 105 -11.33 -11.16 9.01
CA ASN A 105 -11.11 -9.72 8.86
C ASN A 105 -9.97 -9.26 9.77
N THR A 106 -9.20 -8.30 9.29
CA THR A 106 -8.08 -7.69 10.02
C THR A 106 -8.29 -6.18 10.03
N GLY A 107 -7.94 -5.54 11.15
CA GLY A 107 -7.82 -4.09 11.20
C GLY A 107 -6.82 -3.66 12.27
N ILE A 108 -6.71 -2.34 12.44
CA ILE A 108 -5.76 -1.73 13.35
C ILE A 108 -6.39 -1.63 14.73
N ASN A 109 -5.60 -1.92 15.77
CA ASN A 109 -6.00 -1.68 17.14
C ASN A 109 -5.90 -0.18 17.45
N ASN A 110 -7.01 0.40 17.91
CA ASN A 110 -7.07 1.82 18.27
C ASN A 110 -6.73 2.07 19.75
N VAL A 111 -6.54 1.01 20.54
CA VAL A 111 -6.22 1.11 21.96
C VAL A 111 -4.73 1.41 22.10
N VAL A 112 -4.40 2.64 22.47
CA VAL A 112 -3.03 3.15 22.67
C VAL A 112 -2.60 3.20 24.14
N SER A 113 -3.51 2.96 25.09
CA SER A 113 -3.26 2.87 26.53
C SER A 113 -3.93 1.62 27.12
N GLU A 114 -3.35 1.05 28.18
CA GLU A 114 -4.02 0.00 29.00
C GLU A 114 -5.24 0.54 29.75
#